data_AF-A0A6N0NXD4-F1
#
_entry.id   AF-A0A6N0NXD4-F1
#
_cell.length_a   1.000
_cell.length_b   1.000
_cell.length_c   1.000
_cell.angle_alpha   90.00
_cell.angle_beta   90.00
_cell.angle_gamma   90.00
#
_symmetry.space_group_name_H-M   'P 1'
#
loop_
_entity.id
_entity.type
_entity.pdbx_description
1 polymer ?
#
loop_
_entity_poly.entity_id
_entity_poly.type
_entity_poly.pdbx_seq_one_letter_code
_entity_poly.pdbx_strand_id
1 'polypeptide(L)'
;MSTIRVIFGLNGDRGILPVIYEVTRSTGFKDKFNIKVDVDLLYDSLYPSIEIDGVKVTFDYLSDEDAREQVKRLIKGELPTQRSPKVSSPRDDRIFSDGVLAS
;
A
#
# COMPACT_ATOMS: atom_id res chain seq x y z
N MET A 1 3.94 -19.83 2.93
CA MET A 1 4.86 -18.72 2.58
C MET A 1 3.97 -17.54 2.27
N SER A 2 4.02 -16.48 3.08
CA SER A 2 3.16 -15.30 2.88
C SER A 2 3.65 -14.52 1.66
N THR A 3 2.76 -13.79 0.99
CA THR A 3 3.14 -12.96 -0.17
C THR A 3 3.05 -11.50 0.22
N ILE A 4 4.13 -10.76 0.01
CA ILE A 4 4.16 -9.31 0.10
C ILE A 4 3.89 -8.78 -1.31
N ARG A 5 2.71 -8.21 -1.51
CA ARG A 5 2.34 -7.53 -2.75
C ARG A 5 2.68 -6.05 -2.63
N VAL A 6 3.53 -5.56 -3.51
CA VAL A 6 3.89 -4.14 -3.61
C VAL A 6 3.24 -3.58 -4.87
N ILE A 7 2.43 -2.55 -4.70
CA ILE A 7 1.62 -1.97 -5.77
C ILE A 7 2.00 -0.50 -5.89
N PHE A 8 2.38 -0.05 -7.08
CA PHE A 8 2.66 1.37 -7.34
C PHE A 8 2.28 1.82 -8.75
N GLY A 9 2.06 3.12 -8.91
CA GLY A 9 1.70 3.73 -10.19
C GLY A 9 2.89 4.22 -11.01
N LEU A 10 2.67 5.23 -11.85
CA LEU A 10 3.69 5.79 -12.74
C LEU A 10 4.80 6.51 -11.95
N ASN A 11 4.46 6.96 -10.74
CA ASN A 11 5.40 7.57 -9.80
C ASN A 11 6.37 6.57 -9.15
N GLY A 12 6.23 5.28 -9.44
CA GLY A 12 7.12 4.23 -8.97
C GLY A 12 6.96 3.89 -7.50
N ASP A 13 7.89 3.10 -6.98
CA ASP A 13 7.87 2.53 -5.64
C ASP A 13 8.41 3.49 -4.55
N ARG A 14 8.91 4.66 -4.96
CA ARG A 14 9.55 5.66 -4.09
C ARG A 14 10.71 5.13 -3.22
N GLY A 15 11.33 4.02 -3.62
CA GLY A 15 12.43 3.38 -2.89
C GLY A 15 12.01 2.37 -1.81
N ILE A 16 10.73 1.99 -1.75
CA ILE A 16 10.26 1.01 -0.76
C ILE A 16 10.72 -0.41 -1.08
N LEU A 17 10.94 -0.76 -2.35
CA LEU A 17 11.36 -2.11 -2.75
C LEU A 17 12.72 -2.50 -2.12
N PRO A 18 13.80 -1.69 -2.24
CA PRO A 18 15.05 -1.94 -1.52
C PRO A 18 14.86 -2.20 -0.03
N VAL A 19 14.02 -1.40 0.64
CA VAL A 19 13.73 -1.53 2.07
C VAL A 19 13.05 -2.88 2.36
N ILE A 20 12.07 -3.28 1.56
CA ILE A 20 11.39 -4.58 1.70
C ILE A 20 12.38 -5.73 1.51
N TYR A 21 13.24 -5.67 0.48
CA TYR A 21 14.27 -6.69 0.25
C TYR A 21 15.27 -6.76 1.39
N GLU A 22 15.70 -5.62 1.95
CA GLU A 22 16.61 -5.57 3.09
C GLU A 22 15.98 -6.24 4.32
N VAL A 23 14.75 -5.85 4.67
CA VAL A 23 14.06 -6.37 5.85
C VAL A 23 13.72 -7.85 5.70
N THR A 24 13.24 -8.28 4.54
CA THR A 24 12.92 -9.70 4.29
C THR A 24 14.16 -10.59 4.26
N ARG A 25 15.31 -10.10 3.77
CA ARG A 25 16.58 -10.86 3.78
C ARG A 25 17.28 -10.89 5.13
N SER A 26 16.86 -10.07 6.09
CA SER A 26 17.40 -10.09 7.46
C SER A 26 17.13 -11.44 8.17
N THR A 27 18.00 -11.79 9.10
CA THR A 27 17.97 -13.07 9.84
C THR A 27 16.65 -13.21 10.59
N GLY A 28 15.76 -14.09 10.12
CA GLY A 28 14.43 -14.34 10.71
C GLY A 28 13.26 -14.32 9.73
N PHE A 29 13.43 -13.76 8.53
CA PHE A 29 12.37 -13.62 7.52
C PHE A 29 12.72 -14.14 6.11
N LYS A 30 13.99 -14.49 5.87
CA LYS A 30 14.56 -14.81 4.54
C LYS A 30 13.73 -15.78 3.68
N ASP A 31 13.11 -16.78 4.29
CA ASP A 31 12.36 -17.83 3.58
C ASP A 31 10.86 -17.83 3.92
N LYS A 32 10.37 -16.76 4.57
CA LYS A 32 8.95 -16.65 4.97
C LYS A 32 8.07 -15.98 3.93
N PHE A 33 8.65 -15.12 3.11
CA PHE A 33 7.92 -14.23 2.22
C PHE A 33 8.33 -14.39 0.76
N ASN A 34 7.34 -14.37 -0.12
CA ASN A 34 7.52 -14.11 -1.55
C ASN A 34 7.18 -12.64 -1.84
N ILE A 35 7.98 -11.95 -2.65
CA ILE A 35 7.73 -10.56 -3.01
C ILE A 35 7.15 -10.53 -4.42
N LYS A 36 5.94 -9.98 -4.55
CA LYS A 36 5.28 -9.75 -5.83
C LYS A 36 5.14 -8.25 -6.04
N VAL A 37 5.47 -7.80 -7.25
CA VAL A 37 5.35 -6.40 -7.64
C VAL A 37 4.27 -6.28 -8.72
N ASP A 38 3.30 -5.42 -8.48
CA ASP A 38 2.23 -5.10 -9.40
C ASP A 38 2.28 -3.59 -9.71
N VAL A 39 2.08 -3.22 -10.98
CA VAL A 39 2.10 -1.82 -11.42
C VAL A 39 0.67 -1.42 -11.79
N ASP A 40 0.14 -0.39 -11.13
CA ASP A 40 -1.20 0.14 -11.37
C ASP A 40 -1.13 1.40 -12.24
N LEU A 41 -1.40 1.23 -13.53
CA LEU A 41 -1.36 2.31 -14.51
C LEU A 41 -2.65 3.14 -14.57
N LEU A 42 -3.73 2.71 -13.90
CA LEU A 42 -5.05 3.31 -14.04
C LEU A 42 -5.30 4.41 -13.02
N TYR A 43 -4.93 4.18 -11.77
CA TYR A 43 -5.27 5.07 -10.67
C TYR A 43 -4.11 5.99 -10.24
N ASP A 44 -2.94 5.82 -10.85
CA ASP A 44 -1.69 6.59 -10.65
C ASP A 44 -1.50 7.12 -9.22
N SER A 45 -1.50 6.20 -8.24
CA SER A 45 -1.28 6.57 -6.84
C SER A 45 0.10 7.21 -6.66
N LEU A 46 0.12 8.35 -5.98
CA LEU A 46 1.35 9.07 -5.59
C LEU A 46 2.25 8.26 -4.65
N TYR A 47 1.68 7.29 -3.94
CA TYR A 47 2.37 6.49 -2.93
C TYR A 47 2.19 4.99 -3.19
N PRO A 48 3.23 4.18 -2.95
CA PRO A 48 3.11 2.73 -3.07
C PRO A 48 2.17 2.18 -1.99
N SER A 49 1.54 1.06 -2.29
CA SER A 49 0.78 0.27 -1.32
C SER A 49 1.46 -1.08 -1.12
N ILE A 50 1.46 -1.57 0.11
CA ILE A 50 1.91 -2.91 0.46
C ILE A 50 0.71 -3.70 0.98
N GLU A 51 0.52 -4.90 0.44
CA GLU A 51 -0.48 -5.86 0.89
C GLU A 51 0.20 -7.13 1.39
N ILE A 52 -0.08 -7.52 2.64
CA ILE A 52 0.37 -8.80 3.24
C ILE A 52 -0.85 -9.45 3.89
N ASP A 53 -1.13 -10.71 3.56
CA ASP A 53 -2.21 -11.51 4.16
C ASP A 53 -3.59 -10.80 4.18
N GLY A 54 -3.89 -10.05 3.11
CA GLY A 54 -5.15 -9.30 2.94
C GLY A 54 -5.17 -7.92 3.60
N VAL A 55 -4.14 -7.54 4.36
CA VAL A 55 -3.99 -6.20 4.93
C VAL A 55 -3.25 -5.31 3.94
N LYS A 56 -3.94 -4.34 3.35
CA LYS A 56 -3.37 -3.34 2.42
C LYS A 56 -3.12 -2.02 3.15
N VAL A 57 -1.92 -1.49 3.00
CA VAL A 57 -1.47 -0.23 3.60
C VAL A 57 -0.82 0.63 2.53
N THR A 58 -1.25 1.88 2.40
CA THR A 58 -0.54 2.89 1.62
C THR A 58 0.64 3.42 2.43
N PHE A 59 1.83 3.39 1.83
CA PHE A 59 3.09 3.78 2.46
C PHE A 59 3.44 5.23 2.09
N ASP A 60 3.14 6.13 3.01
CA ASP A 60 3.62 7.52 3.02
C ASP A 60 4.59 7.65 4.19
N TYR A 61 5.89 7.68 3.89
CA TYR A 61 6.98 7.73 4.87
C TYR A 61 7.88 8.94 4.62
N LEU A 62 8.44 9.48 5.70
CA LEU A 62 9.25 10.70 5.66
C LEU A 62 10.75 10.43 5.48
N SER A 63 11.21 9.23 5.84
CA SER A 63 12.61 8.81 5.74
C SER A 63 12.74 7.30 5.57
N ASP A 64 13.92 6.84 5.15
CA ASP A 64 14.24 5.42 4.99
C ASP A 64 14.17 4.66 6.33
N GLU A 65 14.58 5.29 7.45
CA GLU A 65 14.41 4.73 8.79
C GLU A 65 12.94 4.48 9.14
N ASP A 66 12.05 5.43 8.84
CA ASP A 66 10.60 5.30 9.06
C ASP A 66 10.02 4.18 8.19
N ALA A 67 10.42 4.13 6.91
CA ALA A 67 10.05 3.04 6.01
C ALA A 67 10.46 1.66 6.56
N ARG A 68 11.71 1.52 7.03
CA ARG A 68 12.22 0.27 7.62
C ARG A 68 11.43 -0.15 8.84
N GLU A 69 11.10 0.78 9.72
CA GLU A 69 10.31 0.50 10.92
C GLU A 69 8.90 0.04 10.55
N GLN A 70 8.21 0.77 9.66
CA GLN A 70 6.87 0.41 9.21
C GLN A 70 6.82 -0.94 8.50
N VAL A 71 7.78 -1.25 7.63
CA VAL A 71 7.89 -2.55 6.96
C VAL A 71 8.15 -3.67 7.98
N LYS A 72 9.01 -3.46 8.97
CA LYS A 72 9.25 -4.44 10.04
C LYS A 72 7.99 -4.73 10.85
N ARG A 73 7.21 -3.71 11.19
CA ARG A 73 5.92 -3.87 11.90
C ARG A 73 4.93 -4.66 11.06
N LEU A 74 4.77 -4.28 9.78
CA LEU A 74 3.85 -4.95 8.87
C LEU A 74 4.20 -6.43 8.66
N ILE A 75 5.48 -6.75 8.51
CA ILE A 75 5.98 -8.14 8.39
C ILE A 75 5.72 -8.97 9.66
N LYS A 76 5.66 -8.33 10.83
CA LYS A 76 5.29 -8.97 12.11
C LYS A 76 3.78 -9.09 12.31
N GLY A 77 2.97 -8.55 11.40
CA GLY A 77 1.51 -8.48 11.52
C GLY A 77 1.02 -7.32 12.40
N GLU A 78 1.91 -6.38 12.75
CA GLU A 78 1.55 -5.16 13.47
C GLU A 78 1.07 -4.10 12.45
N LEU A 79 -0.04 -3.42 12.75
CA LEU A 79 -0.51 -2.32 11.92
C LEU A 79 0.49 -1.15 12.01
N PRO A 80 1.02 -0.66 10.87
CA PRO A 80 1.93 0.49 10.87
C PRO A 80 1.19 1.73 11.39
N THR A 81 1.92 2.58 12.11
CA THR A 81 1.37 3.85 12.61
C THR A 81 1.23 4.81 11.44
N GLN A 82 0.14 4.69 10.68
CA GLN A 82 -0.15 5.62 9.60
C GLN A 82 -0.42 7.02 10.18
N ARG A 83 0.32 8.02 9.72
CA ARG A 83 -0.17 9.40 9.73
C ARG A 83 -1.26 9.46 8.66
N SER A 84 -2.48 9.13 9.04
CA SER A 84 -3.63 9.12 8.13
C SER A 84 -3.67 10.39 7.26
N PRO A 85 -3.88 10.30 5.94
CA PRO A 85 -4.90 11.10 5.35
C PRO A 85 -6.20 10.36 5.66
N LYS A 86 -6.93 10.82 6.68
CA LYS A 86 -8.36 10.52 6.80
C LYS A 86 -9.01 11.17 5.57
N VAL A 87 -8.92 10.53 4.42
CA VAL A 87 -9.90 10.79 3.36
C VAL A 87 -11.06 9.90 3.72
N SER A 88 -11.91 10.41 4.62
CA SER A 88 -13.31 10.02 4.58
C SER A 88 -13.74 10.26 3.14
N SER A 89 -14.00 9.19 2.40
CA SER A 89 -14.81 9.30 1.20
C SER A 89 -16.05 10.11 1.58
N PRO A 90 -16.36 11.25 0.95
CA PRO A 90 -17.74 11.64 0.90
C PRO A 90 -18.43 10.50 0.15
N ARG A 91 -19.20 9.69 0.87
CA ARG A 91 -20.29 8.96 0.25
C ARG A 91 -21.20 10.03 -0.33
N ASP A 92 -21.01 10.35 -1.60
CA ASP A 92 -22.00 11.08 -2.35
C ASP A 92 -23.08 10.07 -2.76
N ASP A 93 -23.86 9.62 -1.79
CA ASP A 93 -25.07 8.80 -1.98
C ASP A 93 -26.22 9.72 -2.46
N ARG A 94 -25.98 10.53 -3.49
CA ARG A 94 -27.03 11.24 -4.23
C ARG A 94 -27.12 10.73 -5.65
N ILE A 95 -27.34 9.42 -5.76
CA ILE A 95 -28.06 8.86 -6.90
C ILE A 95 -29.53 9.25 -6.72
N PHE A 96 -29.91 10.39 -7.28
CA PHE A 96 -31.25 10.59 -7.82
C PHE A 96 -31.09 10.83 -9.32
N SER A 97 -31.20 9.74 -10.06
CA SER A 97 -31.46 9.74 -11.49
C SER A 97 -32.88 10.26 -11.70
N ASP A 98 -33.06 11.59 -11.72
CA ASP A 98 -34.28 12.14 -12.31
C ASP A 98 -34.20 12.00 -13.82
N GLY A 99 -35.11 11.19 -14.34
CA GLY A 99 -35.14 10.74 -15.72
C GLY A 99 -35.20 11.89 -16.72
N VAL A 100 -34.73 11.57 -17.92
CA VAL A 100 -34.92 12.34 -19.15
C VAL A 100 -36.40 12.71 -19.28
N LEU A 101 -36.71 14.01 -19.27
CA LEU A 101 -37.99 14.49 -19.76
C LEU A 101 -38.01 14.34 -21.28
N ALA A 102 -38.72 13.32 -21.74
CA ALA A 102 -39.15 13.22 -23.12
C ALA A 102 -40.42 14.06 -23.31
N SER A 103 -40.41 14.88 -24.37
CA SER A 103 -41.49 15.69 -24.97
C SER A 103 -41.63 17.13 -24.48
#